data_AF-A0A932GJP0-F1
#
_entry.id   AF-A0A932GJP0-F1
#
_cell.length_a   1.000
_cell.length_b   1.000
_cell.length_c   1.000
_cell.angle_alpha   90.00
_cell.angle_beta   90.00
_cell.angle_gamma   90.00
#
_symmetry.space_group_name_H-M   'P 1'
#
loop_
_entity.id
_entity.type
_entity.pdbx_description
1 polymer ?
#
loop_
_entity_poly.entity_id
_entity_poly.type
_entity_poly.pdbx_seq_one_letter_code
_entity_poly.pdbx_strand_id
1 'polypeptide(L)'
;MRSGGRGALLVGVLLGLSVAVAWGAEPAAENDSERANGVPGAWEKAERGLSNITVGFLIEVPKTVAHESEAHGPLFGATAGLIKGMGLGVGRTFVGVYELLTFPTPNGVVGYAPVLEPGTPFSFDRTTRFLDTPVR
;
A
#
# COMPACT_ATOMS: atom_id res chain seq x y z
N MET A 1 -6.42 -7.02 -38.35
CA MET A 1 -6.77 -6.42 -37.05
C MET A 1 -6.26 -7.32 -35.93
N ARG A 2 -5.27 -6.89 -35.14
CA ARG A 2 -4.92 -7.51 -33.86
C ARG A 2 -4.09 -6.53 -33.01
N SER A 3 -4.77 -5.53 -32.44
CA SER A 3 -4.19 -4.63 -31.43
C SER A 3 -4.49 -5.20 -30.04
N GLY A 4 -3.54 -5.92 -29.44
CA GLY A 4 -3.73 -6.54 -28.12
C GLY A 4 -2.49 -6.59 -27.23
N GLY A 5 -1.41 -5.86 -27.58
CA GLY A 5 -0.08 -6.07 -26.96
C GLY A 5 0.41 -4.99 -25.99
N ARG A 6 -0.39 -3.95 -25.68
CA ARG A 6 0.11 -2.80 -24.90
C ARG A 6 -0.31 -2.81 -23.43
N GLY A 7 -1.45 -3.41 -23.09
CA GLY A 7 -1.91 -3.54 -21.70
C GLY A 7 -1.11 -4.55 -20.88
N ALA A 8 -0.75 -5.69 -21.51
CA ALA A 8 0.03 -6.75 -20.86
C ALA A 8 1.47 -6.32 -20.54
N LEU A 9 2.04 -5.38 -21.32
CA LEU A 9 3.40 -4.90 -21.10
C LEU A 9 3.50 -4.01 -19.85
N LEU A 10 2.49 -3.19 -19.57
CA LEU A 10 2.47 -2.33 -18.37
C LEU A 10 2.25 -3.15 -17.09
N VAL A 11 1.36 -4.14 -17.12
CA VAL A 11 1.15 -5.07 -16.00
C VAL A 11 2.39 -5.96 -15.79
N GLY A 12 3.04 -6.40 -16.88
CA GLY A 12 4.27 -7.19 -16.82
C GLY A 12 5.49 -6.40 -16.32
N VAL A 13 5.61 -5.12 -16.65
CA VAL A 13 6.67 -4.24 -16.11
C VAL A 13 6.44 -3.95 -14.63
N LEU A 14 5.18 -3.76 -14.20
CA LEU A 14 4.82 -3.57 -12.80
C LEU A 14 5.05 -4.84 -11.95
N LEU A 15 4.74 -6.03 -12.47
CA LEU A 15 5.00 -7.31 -11.80
C LEU A 15 6.50 -7.68 -11.81
N GLY A 16 7.23 -7.33 -12.87
CA GLY A 16 8.67 -7.60 -13.00
C GLY A 16 9.53 -6.77 -12.06
N LEU A 17 9.12 -5.54 -11.73
CA LEU A 17 9.85 -4.69 -10.78
C LEU A 17 9.76 -5.20 -9.32
N SER A 18 8.70 -5.95 -8.98
CA SER A 18 8.46 -6.45 -7.61
C SER A 18 9.24 -7.73 -7.25
N VAL A 19 9.60 -8.59 -8.22
CA VAL A 19 10.27 -9.87 -7.93
C VAL A 19 11.77 -9.68 -7.63
N ALA A 20 12.40 -8.63 -8.16
CA ALA A 20 13.83 -8.38 -7.98
C ALA A 20 14.24 -7.89 -6.57
N VAL A 21 13.30 -7.40 -5.76
CA VAL A 21 13.60 -6.82 -4.43
C VAL A 21 13.47 -7.85 -3.29
N ALA A 22 12.83 -9.00 -3.53
CA ALA A 22 12.60 -10.01 -2.49
C ALA A 22 13.86 -10.76 -2.02
N TRP A 23 15.00 -10.62 -2.72
CA TRP A 23 16.26 -11.28 -2.35
C TRP A 23 17.31 -10.31 -1.77
N GLY A 24 16.99 -9.03 -1.60
CA GLY A 24 17.93 -8.00 -1.15
C GLY A 24 17.43 -7.05 -0.06
N ALA A 25 16.33 -7.37 0.62
CA ALA A 25 15.89 -6.59 1.76
C ALA A 25 16.69 -6.99 3.01
N GLU A 26 17.89 -6.44 3.15
CA GLU A 26 18.55 -6.35 4.45
C GLU A 26 17.73 -5.40 5.35
N PRO A 27 17.47 -5.75 6.63
CA PRO A 27 16.85 -4.83 7.57
C PRO A 27 17.87 -3.73 7.90
N ALA A 28 17.83 -2.64 7.12
CA ALA A 28 18.75 -1.54 7.30
C ALA A 28 18.20 -0.52 8.31
N ALA A 29 18.94 -0.41 9.41
CA ALA A 29 19.11 0.76 10.26
C ALA A 29 17.91 1.18 11.14
N GLU A 30 17.81 0.48 12.28
CA GLU A 30 17.30 0.98 13.54
C GLU A 30 17.88 2.35 13.90
N ASN A 31 17.02 3.39 13.91
CA ASN A 31 17.33 4.72 14.43
C ASN A 31 16.73 4.83 15.84
N ASP A 32 17.51 4.45 16.85
CA ASP A 32 17.12 4.38 18.27
C ASP A 32 16.68 5.72 18.92
N SER A 33 16.68 6.81 18.17
CA SER A 33 16.47 8.17 18.71
C SER A 33 15.00 8.55 18.87
N GLU A 34 14.06 7.90 18.17
CA GLU A 34 12.64 8.32 18.12
C GLU A 34 11.70 7.42 18.95
N ARG A 35 12.20 6.30 19.49
CA ARG A 35 11.44 5.42 20.40
C ARG A 35 11.05 6.10 21.72
N ALA A 36 11.66 7.24 22.06
CA ALA A 36 11.42 7.96 23.30
C ALA A 36 10.13 8.80 23.32
N ASN A 37 9.54 9.17 22.17
CA ASN A 37 8.41 10.14 22.11
C ASN A 37 7.15 9.68 21.36
N GLY A 38 7.11 8.47 20.80
CA GLY A 38 5.92 7.92 20.12
C GLY A 38 5.49 8.64 18.82
N VAL A 39 6.26 9.64 18.38
CA VAL A 39 6.07 10.33 17.11
C VAL A 39 6.91 9.60 16.05
N PRO A 40 6.33 9.14 14.93
CA PRO A 40 7.08 8.50 13.86
C PRO A 40 8.16 9.44 13.30
N GLY A 41 9.25 8.88 12.80
CA GLY A 41 10.36 9.63 12.27
C GLY A 41 10.51 9.63 10.76
N ALA A 42 11.61 10.25 10.32
CA ALA A 42 12.01 10.30 8.92
C ALA A 42 12.26 8.90 8.35
N TRP A 43 12.86 8.01 9.14
CA TRP A 43 13.17 6.65 8.70
C TRP A 43 11.91 5.78 8.61
N GLU A 44 11.02 5.86 9.61
CA GLU A 44 9.74 5.17 9.60
C GLU A 44 8.85 5.64 8.44
N LYS A 45 8.97 6.91 8.02
CA LYS A 45 8.31 7.41 6.80
C LYS A 45 8.89 6.76 5.54
N ALA A 46 10.21 6.58 5.45
CA ALA A 46 10.85 5.88 4.33
C ALA A 46 10.46 4.40 4.27
N GLU A 47 10.53 3.69 5.39
CA GLU A 47 10.17 2.27 5.50
C GLU A 47 8.70 2.03 5.11
N ARG A 48 7.80 2.87 5.63
CA ARG A 48 6.39 2.84 5.28
C ARG A 48 6.17 3.12 3.80
N GLY A 49 6.86 4.13 3.26
CA GLY A 49 6.80 4.46 1.85
C GLY A 49 7.23 3.30 0.97
N LEU A 50 8.34 2.66 1.32
CA LEU A 50 8.86 1.48 0.61
C LEU A 50 7.89 0.29 0.70
N SER A 51 7.30 0.03 1.87
CA SER A 51 6.31 -1.03 2.04
C SER A 51 5.06 -0.80 1.15
N ASN A 52 4.58 0.45 1.10
CA ASN A 52 3.43 0.80 0.28
C ASN A 52 3.69 0.66 -1.23
N ILE A 53 4.91 0.98 -1.69
CA ILE A 53 5.32 0.76 -3.09
C ILE A 53 5.42 -0.75 -3.40
N THR A 54 6.10 -1.50 -2.54
CA THR A 54 6.53 -2.88 -2.85
C THR A 54 5.41 -3.89 -2.70
N VAL A 55 4.66 -3.81 -1.61
CA VAL A 55 3.68 -4.84 -1.23
C VAL A 55 2.26 -4.28 -1.08
N GLY A 56 2.09 -2.95 -1.13
CA GLY A 56 0.79 -2.30 -0.96
C GLY A 56 -0.27 -2.77 -1.96
N PHE A 57 0.08 -2.85 -3.23
CA PHE A 57 -0.82 -3.32 -4.29
C PHE A 57 -1.11 -4.82 -4.19
N LEU A 58 -0.07 -5.63 -3.94
CA LEU A 58 -0.19 -7.08 -3.89
C LEU A 58 -1.00 -7.59 -2.70
N ILE A 59 -0.96 -6.88 -1.57
CA ILE A 59 -1.68 -7.26 -0.36
C ILE A 59 -3.12 -6.77 -0.39
N GLU A 60 -3.41 -5.59 -0.96
CA GLU A 60 -4.77 -5.07 -0.89
C GLU A 60 -5.78 -5.76 -1.78
N VAL A 61 -5.37 -6.24 -2.94
CA VAL A 61 -6.27 -6.98 -3.82
C VAL A 61 -6.84 -8.25 -3.15
N PRO A 62 -6.03 -9.21 -2.66
CA PRO A 62 -6.55 -10.43 -2.05
C PRO A 62 -7.29 -10.14 -0.73
N LYS A 63 -6.81 -9.17 0.05
CA LYS A 63 -7.45 -8.77 1.30
C LYS A 63 -8.85 -8.21 1.07
N THR A 64 -9.01 -7.32 0.09
CA THR A 64 -10.30 -6.72 -0.22
C THR A 64 -11.24 -7.75 -0.83
N VAL A 65 -10.74 -8.67 -1.66
CA VAL A 65 -11.54 -9.81 -2.17
C VAL A 65 -12.04 -10.69 -1.04
N ALA A 66 -11.19 -11.06 -0.07
CA ALA A 66 -11.59 -11.89 1.07
C ALA A 66 -12.68 -11.20 1.89
N HIS A 67 -12.49 -9.93 2.23
CA HIS A 67 -13.45 -9.15 3.01
C HIS A 67 -14.80 -9.02 2.32
N GLU A 68 -14.82 -8.64 1.04
CA GLU A 68 -16.08 -8.49 0.30
C GLU A 68 -16.76 -9.85 0.05
N SER A 69 -15.99 -10.95 -0.03
CA SER A 69 -16.54 -12.29 -0.16
C SER A 69 -17.22 -12.76 1.11
N GLU A 70 -16.66 -12.43 2.27
CA GLU A 70 -17.26 -12.68 3.59
C GLU A 70 -18.53 -11.83 3.80
N ALA A 71 -18.52 -10.56 3.37
CA ALA A 71 -19.64 -9.65 3.57
C ALA A 71 -20.82 -9.88 2.62
N HIS A 72 -20.56 -10.23 1.36
CA HIS A 72 -21.56 -10.20 0.29
C HIS A 72 -21.64 -11.49 -0.55
N GLY A 73 -20.83 -12.49 -0.20
CA GLY A 73 -20.74 -13.77 -0.90
C GLY A 73 -19.67 -13.79 -2.00
N PRO A 74 -19.22 -14.99 -2.41
CA PRO A 74 -17.98 -15.18 -3.17
C PRO A 74 -17.97 -14.57 -4.57
N LEU A 75 -19.09 -14.59 -5.28
CA LEU A 75 -19.19 -14.01 -6.64
C LEU A 75 -19.10 -12.48 -6.63
N PHE A 76 -19.83 -11.85 -5.70
CA PHE A 76 -19.78 -10.40 -5.54
C PHE A 76 -18.43 -9.97 -4.98
N GLY A 77 -17.93 -10.67 -3.95
CA GLY A 77 -16.66 -10.36 -3.33
C GLY A 77 -15.45 -10.44 -4.27
N ALA A 78 -15.42 -11.44 -5.16
CA ALA A 78 -14.36 -11.54 -6.16
C ALA A 78 -14.31 -10.33 -7.11
N THR A 79 -15.48 -9.82 -7.51
CA THR A 79 -15.56 -8.71 -8.48
C THR A 79 -15.42 -7.34 -7.83
N ALA A 80 -16.23 -7.07 -6.80
CA ALA A 80 -16.19 -5.82 -6.06
C ALA A 80 -14.85 -5.65 -5.33
N GLY A 81 -14.35 -6.72 -4.71
CA GLY A 81 -13.10 -6.69 -3.97
C GLY A 81 -11.87 -6.51 -4.87
N LEU A 82 -11.89 -7.04 -6.09
CA LEU A 82 -10.83 -6.79 -7.07
C LEU A 82 -10.76 -5.30 -7.44
N ILE A 83 -11.92 -4.68 -7.73
CA ILE A 83 -11.99 -3.26 -8.12
C ILE A 83 -11.55 -2.36 -6.95
N LYS A 84 -12.11 -2.57 -5.76
CA LYS A 84 -11.76 -1.81 -4.55
C LYS A 84 -10.28 -1.98 -4.18
N GLY A 85 -9.79 -3.23 -4.20
CA GLY A 85 -8.40 -3.56 -3.88
C GLY A 85 -7.39 -2.96 -4.87
N MET A 86 -7.74 -2.90 -6.17
CA MET A 86 -6.92 -2.18 -7.16
C MET A 86 -6.83 -0.68 -6.86
N GLY A 87 -7.96 -0.04 -6.53
CA GLY A 87 -7.98 1.39 -6.18
C GLY A 87 -7.13 1.70 -4.95
N LEU A 88 -7.29 0.89 -3.89
CA LEU A 88 -6.48 1.01 -2.67
C LEU A 88 -4.99 0.76 -2.93
N GLY A 89 -4.67 -0.28 -3.70
CA GLY A 89 -3.30 -0.62 -4.08
C GLY A 89 -2.61 0.52 -4.82
N VAL A 90 -3.28 1.11 -5.81
CA VAL A 90 -2.76 2.27 -6.56
C VAL A 90 -2.55 3.48 -5.64
N GLY A 91 -3.52 3.77 -4.77
CA GLY A 91 -3.40 4.85 -3.78
C GLY A 91 -2.17 4.68 -2.88
N ARG A 92 -1.93 3.44 -2.42
CA ARG A 92 -0.73 3.13 -1.63
C ARG A 92 0.56 3.30 -2.39
N THR A 93 0.64 2.85 -3.63
CA THR A 93 1.86 3.04 -4.42
C THR A 93 2.18 4.53 -4.58
N PHE A 94 1.21 5.38 -4.89
CA PHE A 94 1.42 6.82 -5.00
C PHE A 94 1.87 7.47 -3.68
N VAL A 95 1.18 7.14 -2.58
CA VAL A 95 1.54 7.63 -1.25
C VAL A 95 2.93 7.13 -0.84
N GLY A 96 3.27 5.89 -1.18
CA GLY A 96 4.56 5.32 -0.88
C GLY A 96 5.70 6.00 -1.63
N VAL A 97 5.51 6.31 -2.93
CA VAL A 97 6.46 7.13 -3.72
C VAL A 97 6.63 8.51 -3.08
N TYR A 98 5.52 9.14 -2.68
CA TYR A 98 5.56 10.43 -2.02
C TYR A 98 6.33 10.38 -0.70
N GLU A 99 6.04 9.41 0.17
CA GLU A 99 6.71 9.25 1.47
C GLU A 99 8.20 8.93 1.30
N LEU A 100 8.58 8.13 0.30
CA LEU A 100 9.97 7.80 0.01
C LEU A 100 10.75 8.98 -0.58
N LEU A 101 10.14 9.82 -1.43
CA LEU A 101 10.82 10.99 -1.98
C LEU A 101 10.94 12.14 -0.96
N THR A 102 10.01 12.21 -0.02
CA THR A 102 9.93 13.28 0.97
C THR A 102 10.37 12.85 2.37
N PHE A 103 10.95 11.66 2.52
CA PHE A 103 11.27 11.09 3.83
C PHE A 103 12.15 11.97 4.73
N PRO A 104 13.12 12.77 4.23
CA PRO A 104 13.92 13.62 5.12
C PRO A 104 13.12 14.82 5.63
N THR A 105 12.03 15.18 4.96
CA THR A 105 11.24 16.38 5.25
C THR A 105 9.92 16.00 5.95
N PRO A 106 9.56 16.65 7.07
CA PRO A 106 8.26 16.45 7.68
C PRO A 106 7.15 16.99 6.75
N ASN A 107 6.02 16.30 6.66
CA ASN A 107 4.86 16.81 5.94
C ASN A 107 4.29 18.01 6.69
N GLY A 108 3.99 19.11 5.99
CA GLY A 108 3.49 20.33 6.63
C GLY A 108 2.14 20.19 7.35
N VAL A 109 1.38 19.12 7.07
CA VAL A 109 0.06 18.86 7.68
C VAL A 109 0.14 17.77 8.76
N VAL A 110 0.84 16.67 8.50
CA VAL A 110 0.83 15.47 9.37
C VAL A 110 2.21 15.14 9.96
N GLY A 111 3.23 15.98 9.74
CA GLY A 111 4.60 15.69 10.12
C GLY A 111 5.11 14.39 9.47
N TYR A 112 5.66 13.49 10.27
CA TYR A 112 6.09 12.16 9.83
C TYR A 112 5.01 11.08 9.97
N ALA A 113 3.81 11.45 10.43
CA ALA A 113 2.69 10.53 10.51
C ALA A 113 2.24 10.04 9.11
N PRO A 114 1.58 8.86 9.03
CA PRO A 114 1.14 8.30 7.76
C PRO A 114 0.21 9.25 6.99
N VAL A 115 0.50 9.44 5.70
CA VAL A 115 -0.39 10.22 4.81
C VAL A 115 -1.66 9.43 4.49
N LEU A 116 -1.54 8.12 4.35
CA LEU A 116 -2.65 7.21 4.15
C LEU A 116 -2.77 6.29 5.35
N GLU A 117 -3.98 6.20 5.90
CA GLU A 117 -4.29 5.23 6.92
C GLU A 117 -4.98 3.99 6.33
N PRO A 118 -4.65 2.79 6.83
CA PRO A 118 -3.54 2.54 7.73
C PRO A 118 -2.18 2.65 7.03
N GLY A 119 -1.14 3.03 7.79
CA GLY A 119 0.15 3.41 7.23
C GLY A 119 0.85 2.33 6.42
N THR A 120 0.70 1.06 6.81
CA THR A 120 1.31 -0.09 6.12
C THR A 120 0.24 -1.08 5.68
N PRO A 121 0.51 -1.86 4.61
CA PRO A 121 -0.51 -2.69 4.00
C PRO A 121 -0.91 -3.93 4.79
N PHE A 122 -0.10 -4.31 5.78
CA PHE A 122 -0.30 -5.50 6.61
C PHE A 122 -1.42 -5.36 7.64
N SER A 123 -1.94 -4.17 7.86
CA SER A 123 -2.91 -3.91 8.92
C SER A 123 -4.34 -4.22 8.47
N PHE A 124 -4.84 -5.41 8.81
CA PHE A 124 -6.12 -5.93 8.32
C PHE A 124 -7.33 -5.12 8.80
N ASP A 125 -7.50 -4.97 10.12
CA ASP A 125 -8.66 -4.34 10.75
C ASP A 125 -8.93 -2.89 10.35
N ARG A 126 -7.89 -2.15 9.92
CA ARG A 126 -8.02 -0.73 9.61
C ARG A 126 -8.40 -0.43 8.18
N THR A 127 -7.92 -1.20 7.19
CA THR A 127 -8.35 -0.96 5.79
C THR A 127 -9.85 -1.27 5.61
N THR A 128 -10.33 -2.37 6.19
CA THR A 128 -11.73 -2.79 6.06
C THR A 128 -12.69 -1.77 6.66
N ARG A 129 -12.32 -1.15 7.79
CA ARG A 129 -13.08 -0.05 8.39
C ARG A 129 -13.26 1.17 7.48
N PHE A 130 -12.29 1.49 6.62
CA PHE A 130 -12.44 2.57 5.62
C PHE A 130 -13.37 2.20 4.47
N LEU A 131 -13.50 0.91 4.15
CA LEU A 131 -14.43 0.43 3.12
C LEU A 131 -15.87 0.34 3.64
N ASP A 132 -16.02 0.06 4.94
CA ASP A 132 -17.31 -0.02 5.63
C ASP A 132 -17.84 1.34 6.14
N THR A 133 -17.05 2.41 6.06
CA THR A 133 -17.58 3.74 6.40
C THR A 133 -18.64 4.15 5.39
N PRO A 134 -19.91 4.38 5.81
CA PRO A 134 -20.92 4.90 4.91
C PRO A 134 -20.46 6.29 4.45
N VAL A 135 -20.38 6.49 3.13
CA VAL A 135 -20.23 7.82 2.55
C VAL A 135 -21.47 8.62 2.99
N ARG A 136 -21.29 9.53 3.95
CA ARG A 136 -22.33 10.47 4.37
C ARG A 136 -22.42 11.63 3.40
#